data_AF-S4P2U5-F1
#
_entry.id   AF-S4P2U5-F1
#
_cell.length_a   1.000
_cell.length_b   1.000
_cell.length_c   1.000
_cell.angle_alpha   90.00
_cell.angle_beta   90.00
_cell.angle_gamma   90.00
#
_symmetry.space_group_name_H-M   'P 1'
#
loop_
_entity.id
_entity.type
_entity.pdbx_description
1 polymer ?
#
loop_
_entity_poly.entity_id
_entity_poly.type
_entity_poly.pdbx_seq_one_letter_code
_entity_poly.pdbx_strand_id
1 'polypeptide(L)'
;MTSLNELYEVAIIDEIQMIGDRGRGWAWTRAVLGLQVEELHLCGEAGSINLIEEICNTTGEEIEIRSYKRLTELKVEDTALGSLDKVREGDCIVCFNKNDIYSVSRAIEQRGHEVAVIYGSLPPGTKLAQANKFNDPDSSCKVMVA
;
A
#
# COMPACT_ATOMS: atom_id res chain seq x y z
N MET A 1 -3.50 -15.30 12.27
CA MET A 1 -2.90 -15.95 11.09
C MET A 1 -3.93 -16.86 10.48
N THR A 2 -3.94 -16.99 9.16
CA THR A 2 -4.85 -17.89 8.42
C THR A 2 -4.70 -19.34 8.89
N SER A 3 -5.85 -20.01 9.03
CA SER A 3 -5.96 -21.43 9.34
C SER A 3 -5.45 -22.26 8.16
N LEU A 4 -4.67 -23.32 8.44
CA LEU A 4 -4.22 -24.27 7.41
C LEU A 4 -4.90 -25.64 7.53
N ASN A 5 -5.83 -25.76 8.49
CA ASN A 5 -6.54 -26.99 8.79
C ASN A 5 -8.01 -26.93 8.33
N GLU A 6 -8.35 -25.88 7.57
CA GLU A 6 -9.66 -25.65 7.01
C GLU A 6 -9.57 -25.76 5.50
N LEU A 7 -10.57 -26.41 4.92
CA LEU A 7 -10.76 -26.49 3.48
C LEU A 7 -11.51 -25.25 3.01
N TYR A 8 -10.98 -24.60 1.98
CA TYR A 8 -11.63 -23.48 1.31
C TYR A 8 -11.84 -23.81 -0.16
N GLU A 9 -12.93 -23.33 -0.76
CA GLU A 9 -13.07 -23.38 -2.23
C GLU A 9 -12.12 -22.37 -2.88
N VAL A 10 -12.07 -21.16 -2.33
CA VAL A 10 -11.25 -20.05 -2.83
C VAL A 10 -10.54 -19.34 -1.69
N ALA A 11 -9.29 -18.95 -1.91
CA ALA A 11 -8.51 -18.11 -1.01
C ALA A 11 -7.80 -17.00 -1.78
N ILE A 12 -7.58 -15.86 -1.11
CA ILE A 12 -6.90 -14.70 -1.70
C ILE A 12 -5.74 -14.32 -0.77
N ILE A 13 -4.54 -14.24 -1.34
CA ILE A 13 -3.37 -13.64 -0.68
C ILE A 13 -3.06 -12.34 -1.37
N ASP A 14 -3.22 -11.25 -0.63
CA ASP A 14 -2.89 -9.91 -1.09
C ASP A 14 -1.40 -9.57 -0.86
N GLU A 15 -0.87 -8.65 -1.65
CA GLU A 15 0.52 -8.19 -1.63
C GLU A 15 1.55 -9.34 -1.64
N ILE A 16 1.42 -10.30 -2.57
CA ILE A 16 2.22 -11.54 -2.58
C ILE A 16 3.75 -11.32 -2.62
N GLN A 17 4.23 -10.21 -3.17
CA GLN A 17 5.65 -9.86 -3.14
C GLN A 17 6.22 -9.72 -1.72
N MET A 18 5.37 -9.54 -0.71
CA MET A 18 5.75 -9.57 0.69
C MET A 18 6.33 -10.92 1.13
N ILE A 19 6.19 -11.99 0.35
CA ILE A 19 6.93 -13.25 0.54
C ILE A 19 8.46 -13.05 0.59
N GLY A 20 8.98 -12.00 -0.06
CA GLY A 20 10.39 -11.62 0.01
C GLY A 20 10.79 -10.76 1.22
N ASP A 21 9.84 -10.36 2.07
CA ASP A 21 10.13 -9.57 3.28
C ASP A 21 10.95 -10.39 4.29
N ARG A 22 12.10 -9.86 4.71
CA ARG A 22 13.04 -10.56 5.60
C ARG A 22 12.49 -10.88 6.99
N GLY A 23 11.53 -10.10 7.49
CA GLY A 23 10.97 -10.26 8.83
C GLY A 23 9.61 -10.96 8.85
N ARG A 24 8.82 -10.79 7.79
CA ARG A 24 7.41 -11.21 7.74
C ARG A 24 7.09 -12.16 6.58
N GLY A 25 7.99 -12.32 5.60
CA GLY A 25 7.74 -13.11 4.40
C GLY A 25 7.38 -14.57 4.67
N TRP A 26 7.86 -15.13 5.78
CA TRP A 26 7.49 -16.48 6.23
C TRP A 26 5.98 -16.69 6.36
N ALA A 27 5.21 -15.64 6.67
CA ALA A 27 3.76 -15.73 6.78
C ALA A 27 3.10 -15.95 5.42
N TRP A 28 3.61 -15.32 4.36
CA TRP A 28 3.18 -15.53 2.98
C TRP A 28 3.62 -16.91 2.48
N THR A 29 4.88 -17.30 2.70
CA THR A 29 5.35 -18.65 2.35
C THR A 29 4.49 -19.73 3.00
N ARG A 30 4.14 -19.57 4.27
CA ARG A 30 3.25 -20.49 4.99
C ARG A 30 1.83 -20.53 4.39
N ALA A 31 1.29 -19.39 3.97
CA ALA A 31 -0.04 -19.34 3.38
C ALA A 31 -0.06 -19.97 1.98
N VAL A 32 0.91 -19.64 1.12
CA VAL A 32 1.03 -20.18 -0.23
C VAL A 32 1.17 -21.70 -0.21
N LEU A 33 2.07 -22.24 0.61
CA LEU A 33 2.35 -23.69 0.62
C LEU A 33 1.38 -24.52 1.47
N GLY A 34 0.61 -23.87 2.36
CA GLY A 34 -0.10 -24.55 3.42
C GLY A 34 -1.62 -24.43 3.35
N LEU A 35 -2.16 -23.51 2.55
CA LEU A 35 -3.60 -23.35 2.42
C LEU A 35 -4.18 -24.57 1.69
N GLN A 36 -5.22 -25.15 2.26
CA GLN A 36 -5.96 -26.24 1.61
C GLN A 36 -7.11 -25.61 0.82
N VAL A 37 -6.87 -25.37 -0.46
CA VAL A 37 -7.80 -24.63 -1.31
C VAL A 37 -7.86 -25.20 -2.72
N GLU A 38 -9.02 -25.12 -3.38
CA GLU A 38 -9.16 -25.51 -4.78
C GLU A 38 -8.55 -24.46 -5.72
N GLU A 39 -8.80 -23.17 -5.46
CA GLU A 39 -8.21 -22.04 -6.21
C GLU A 39 -7.59 -20.98 -5.27
N LEU A 40 -6.29 -20.75 -5.43
CA LEU A 40 -5.55 -19.72 -4.69
C LEU A 40 -5.25 -18.52 -5.59
N HIS A 41 -5.91 -17.39 -5.33
CA HIS A 41 -5.61 -16.14 -6.02
C HIS A 41 -4.51 -15.37 -5.30
N LEU A 42 -3.49 -14.98 -6.06
CA LEU A 42 -2.38 -14.15 -5.58
C LEU A 42 -2.47 -12.77 -6.23
N CYS A 43 -2.54 -11.72 -5.41
CA CYS A 43 -2.53 -10.33 -5.88
C CYS A 43 -1.21 -9.67 -5.48
N GLY A 44 -0.54 -8.99 -6.42
CA GLY A 44 0.70 -8.27 -6.12
C GLY A 44 1.43 -7.82 -7.38
N GLU A 45 2.68 -7.40 -7.20
CA GLU A 45 3.51 -6.93 -8.32
C GLU A 45 4.16 -8.05 -9.13
N ALA A 46 4.44 -7.75 -10.40
CA ALA A 46 5.04 -8.69 -11.35
C ALA A 46 6.42 -9.23 -10.92
N GLY A 47 7.14 -8.53 -10.03
CA GLY A 47 8.43 -8.97 -9.50
C GLY A 47 8.37 -10.29 -8.72
N SER A 48 7.18 -10.69 -8.26
CA SER A 48 6.97 -11.94 -7.52
C SER A 48 6.73 -13.17 -8.42
N ILE A 49 6.40 -12.98 -9.71
CA ILE A 49 5.94 -14.04 -10.61
C ILE A 49 6.93 -15.20 -10.68
N ASN A 50 8.20 -14.91 -11.01
CA ASN A 50 9.21 -15.95 -11.18
C ASN A 50 9.38 -16.81 -9.91
N LEU A 51 9.28 -16.21 -8.72
CA LEU A 51 9.37 -16.96 -7.46
C LEU A 51 8.16 -17.88 -7.27
N ILE A 52 6.96 -17.39 -7.58
CA ILE A 52 5.75 -18.20 -7.50
C ILE A 52 5.77 -19.33 -8.52
N GLU A 53 6.23 -19.08 -9.75
CA GLU A 53 6.40 -20.13 -10.77
C GLU A 53 7.32 -21.25 -10.29
N GLU A 54 8.48 -20.92 -9.70
CA GLU A 54 9.40 -21.92 -9.14
C GLU A 54 8.79 -22.71 -7.96
N ILE A 55 7.95 -22.06 -7.14
CA ILE A 55 7.20 -22.72 -6.07
C ILE A 55 6.20 -23.71 -6.66
N CYS A 56 5.37 -23.27 -7.62
CA CYS A 56 4.37 -24.11 -8.28
C CYS A 56 5.02 -25.29 -9.03
N ASN A 57 6.17 -25.07 -9.68
CA ASN A 57 6.95 -26.13 -10.31
C ASN A 57 7.41 -27.21 -9.31
N THR A 58 7.71 -26.81 -8.07
CA THR A 58 8.14 -27.71 -7.01
C THR A 58 6.97 -28.47 -6.38
N THR A 59 5.81 -27.83 -6.24
CA THR A 59 4.59 -28.44 -5.69
C THR A 59 3.81 -29.25 -6.73
N GLY A 60 4.07 -29.03 -8.02
CA GLY A 60 3.32 -29.63 -9.11
C GLY A 60 1.95 -28.97 -9.33
N GLU A 61 1.78 -27.73 -8.87
CA GLU A 61 0.56 -26.95 -9.02
C GLU A 61 0.57 -26.16 -10.34
N GLU A 62 -0.63 -25.92 -10.88
CA GLU A 62 -0.80 -25.09 -12.08
C GLU A 62 -0.85 -23.61 -11.71
N ILE A 63 -0.29 -22.75 -12.56
CA ILE A 63 -0.31 -21.30 -12.40
C ILE A 63 -0.93 -20.62 -13.62
N GLU A 64 -1.88 -19.70 -13.39
CA GLU A 64 -2.44 -18.83 -14.41
C GLU A 64 -2.07 -17.37 -14.11
N ILE A 65 -1.36 -16.71 -15.03
CA ILE A 65 -0.95 -15.32 -14.86
C ILE A 65 -1.95 -14.38 -15.55
N ARG A 66 -2.68 -13.61 -14.75
CA ARG A 66 -3.55 -12.52 -15.24
C ARG A 66 -2.89 -11.16 -15.02
N SER A 67 -2.50 -10.51 -16.12
CA SER A 67 -1.83 -9.21 -16.08
C SER A 67 -2.82 -8.06 -16.18
N TYR A 68 -2.66 -7.06 -15.29
CA TYR A 68 -3.50 -5.85 -15.25
C TYR A 68 -2.65 -4.61 -15.52
N LYS A 69 -3.27 -3.59 -16.12
CA LYS A 69 -2.67 -2.27 -16.33
C LYS A 69 -3.28 -1.27 -15.34
N ARG A 70 -2.58 -0.16 -15.08
CA ARG A 70 -3.14 0.93 -14.28
C ARG A 70 -4.47 1.40 -14.87
N LEU A 71 -5.45 1.64 -14.00
CA LEU A 71 -6.76 2.18 -14.40
C LEU A 71 -6.65 3.60 -14.97
N THR A 72 -5.67 4.37 -14.50
CA THR A 72 -5.38 5.73 -14.95
C THR A 72 -3.89 5.91 -15.22
N GLU A 73 -3.60 6.81 -16.17
CA GLU A 73 -2.22 7.19 -16.51
C GLU A 73 -1.53 7.87 -15.32
N LEU A 74 -0.25 7.56 -15.10
CA LEU A 74 0.62 8.30 -14.20
C LEU A 74 1.65 9.04 -15.02
N LYS A 75 1.69 10.36 -14.84
CA LYS A 75 2.71 11.23 -15.42
C LYS A 75 3.60 11.77 -14.31
N VAL A 76 4.91 11.67 -14.53
CA VAL A 76 5.91 12.33 -13.69
C VAL A 76 6.06 13.77 -14.16
N GLU A 77 6.04 14.73 -13.25
CA GLU A 77 6.28 16.14 -13.59
C GLU A 77 7.75 16.38 -13.95
N ASP A 78 7.98 17.31 -14.89
CA ASP A 78 9.33 17.69 -15.33
C ASP A 78 10.07 18.58 -14.31
N THR A 79 9.37 19.07 -13.29
CA THR A 79 9.92 19.99 -12.30
C THR A 79 9.55 19.57 -10.88
N ALA A 80 10.48 19.76 -9.94
CA ALA A 80 10.21 19.60 -8.52
C ALA A 80 9.31 20.73 -7.98
N LEU A 81 8.65 20.49 -6.85
CA LEU A 81 7.80 21.46 -6.16
C LEU A 81 8.54 22.79 -5.87
N GLY A 82 9.82 22.70 -5.46
CA GLY A 82 10.72 23.83 -5.25
C GLY A 82 10.47 24.62 -3.96
N SER A 83 9.23 25.01 -3.66
CA SER A 83 8.83 25.65 -2.40
C SER A 83 7.46 25.14 -1.94
N LEU A 84 7.26 25.06 -0.62
CA LEU A 84 5.97 24.76 -0.01
C LEU A 84 4.90 25.82 -0.28
N ASP A 85 5.29 27.02 -0.77
CA ASP A 85 4.34 28.05 -1.24
C ASP A 85 3.57 27.61 -2.49
N LYS A 86 4.03 26.56 -3.19
CA LYS A 86 3.39 26.03 -4.40
C LYS A 86 2.50 24.82 -4.15
N VAL A 87 2.31 24.42 -2.88
CA VAL A 87 1.41 23.33 -2.51
C VAL A 87 -0.01 23.68 -2.94
N ARG A 88 -0.73 22.69 -3.46
CA ARG A 88 -2.09 22.81 -3.96
C ARG A 88 -3.01 21.78 -3.31
N GLU A 89 -4.30 22.06 -3.41
CA GLU A 89 -5.32 21.08 -3.02
C GLU A 89 -5.15 19.78 -3.81
N GLY A 90 -5.14 18.65 -3.09
CA GLY A 90 -4.86 17.32 -3.61
C GLY A 90 -3.42 16.84 -3.43
N ASP A 91 -2.48 17.71 -3.03
CA ASP A 91 -1.09 17.32 -2.84
C ASP A 91 -0.91 16.40 -1.62
N CYS A 92 -0.06 15.39 -1.79
CA CYS A 92 0.44 14.53 -0.71
C CYS A 92 1.97 14.59 -0.67
N ILE A 93 2.53 15.05 0.46
CA ILE A 93 3.97 15.07 0.70
C ILE A 93 4.37 13.86 1.54
N VAL A 94 5.10 12.94 0.93
CA VAL A 94 5.59 11.72 1.59
C VAL A 94 6.91 12.02 2.30
N CYS A 95 6.94 11.75 3.60
CA CYS A 95 8.07 11.96 4.50
C CYS A 95 8.57 10.61 5.07
N PHE A 96 9.87 10.47 5.26
CA PHE A 96 10.46 9.18 5.68
C PHE A 96 10.75 9.09 7.18
N ASN A 97 10.48 10.15 7.95
CA ASN A 97 10.58 10.13 9.40
C ASN A 97 9.57 11.09 10.03
N LYS A 98 9.28 10.88 11.32
CA LYS A 98 8.29 11.67 12.05
C LYS A 98 8.69 13.14 12.21
N ASN A 99 9.98 13.44 12.31
CA ASN A 99 10.42 14.82 12.48
C ASN A 99 10.10 15.64 11.23
N ASP A 100 10.30 15.07 10.04
CA ASP A 100 9.94 15.69 8.77
C ASP A 100 8.42 15.87 8.66
N ILE A 101 7.64 14.87 9.06
CA ILE A 101 6.18 14.98 9.09
C ILE A 101 5.73 16.20 9.90
N TYR A 102 6.24 16.37 11.12
CA TYR A 102 5.88 17.51 11.97
C TYR A 102 6.42 18.84 11.44
N SER A 103 7.63 18.85 10.89
CA SER A 103 8.25 20.04 10.34
C SER A 103 7.50 20.55 9.11
N VAL A 104 7.19 19.64 8.17
CA VAL A 104 6.50 19.93 6.91
C VAL A 104 5.04 20.31 7.15
N SER A 105 4.32 19.56 7.98
CA SER A 105 2.92 19.89 8.31
C SER A 105 2.81 21.29 8.90
N ARG A 106 3.64 21.62 9.91
CA ARG A 106 3.66 22.96 10.51
C ARG A 106 4.03 24.05 9.51
N ALA A 107 4.97 23.79 8.60
CA ALA A 107 5.37 24.76 7.58
C ALA A 107 4.24 25.04 6.58
N ILE A 108 3.42 24.04 6.26
CA ILE A 108 2.25 24.18 5.38
C ILE A 108 1.09 24.88 6.12
N GLU A 109 0.87 24.55 7.39
CA GLU A 109 -0.12 25.24 8.23
C GLU A 109 0.16 26.74 8.37
N GLN A 110 1.43 27.13 8.51
CA GLN A 110 1.85 28.53 8.54
C GLN A 110 1.54 29.31 7.25
N ARG A 111 1.31 28.59 6.14
CA ARG A 111 0.92 29.16 4.84
C ARG A 111 -0.60 29.22 4.66
N GLY A 112 -1.37 28.82 5.67
CA GLY A 112 -2.83 28.90 5.68
C GLY A 112 -3.55 27.65 5.17
N HIS A 113 -2.83 26.55 4.93
CA HIS A 113 -3.46 25.28 4.53
C HIS A 113 -3.76 24.41 5.75
N GLU A 114 -4.91 23.73 5.73
CA GLU A 114 -5.18 22.65 6.68
C GLU A 114 -4.59 21.33 6.17
N VAL A 115 -3.84 20.65 7.03
CA VAL A 115 -3.09 19.43 6.68
C VAL A 115 -3.64 18.20 7.39
N ALA A 116 -3.84 17.12 6.65
CA ALA A 116 -4.09 15.80 7.19
C ALA A 116 -2.75 15.09 7.40
N VAL A 117 -2.55 14.50 8.58
CA VAL A 117 -1.28 13.85 8.94
C VAL A 117 -1.50 12.35 9.16
N ILE A 118 -0.76 11.53 8.42
CA ILE A 118 -0.78 10.08 8.56
C ILE A 118 0.64 9.59 8.81
N TYR A 119 0.84 8.65 9.74
CA TYR A 119 2.09 7.89 9.85
C TYR A 119 1.84 6.53 10.47
N GLY A 120 2.79 5.61 10.27
CA GLY A 120 2.63 4.17 10.53
C GLY A 120 2.11 3.82 11.93
N SER A 121 2.56 4.53 12.97
CA SER A 121 2.18 4.23 14.37
C SER A 121 0.85 4.84 14.83
N LEU A 122 0.10 5.55 13.97
CA LEU A 122 -1.22 6.05 14.34
C LEU A 122 -2.24 4.90 14.51
N PRO A 123 -3.17 5.00 15.47
CA PRO A 123 -4.28 4.05 15.59
C PRO A 123 -5.11 3.98 14.29
N PRO A 124 -5.71 2.82 13.96
CA PRO A 124 -6.52 2.67 12.74
C PRO A 124 -7.64 3.72 12.62
N GLY A 125 -8.36 3.97 13.72
CA GLY A 125 -9.43 4.98 13.74
C GLY A 125 -8.93 6.40 13.44
N THR A 126 -7.74 6.76 13.91
CA THR A 126 -7.12 8.07 13.61
C THR A 126 -6.70 8.17 12.15
N LYS A 127 -6.12 7.11 11.58
CA LYS A 127 -5.77 7.06 10.14
C LYS A 127 -7.00 7.25 9.27
N LEU A 128 -8.09 6.55 9.59
CA LEU A 128 -9.37 6.68 8.89
C LEU A 128 -9.93 8.10 9.00
N ALA A 129 -9.93 8.69 10.19
CA ALA A 129 -10.41 10.06 10.37
C ALA A 129 -9.60 11.09 9.55
N GLN A 130 -8.27 10.96 9.52
CA GLN A 130 -7.39 11.85 8.75
C GLN A 130 -7.59 11.66 7.23
N ALA A 131 -7.67 10.41 6.76
CA ALA A 131 -7.94 10.10 5.36
C ALA A 131 -9.32 10.60 4.92
N ASN A 132 -10.36 10.43 5.75
CA ASN A 132 -11.70 10.95 5.47
C ASN A 132 -11.69 12.48 5.39
N LYS A 133 -10.96 13.16 6.28
CA LYS A 133 -10.84 14.63 6.27
C LYS A 133 -10.18 15.13 4.97
N PHE A 134 -9.18 14.43 4.46
CA PHE A 134 -8.50 14.75 3.19
C PHE A 134 -9.36 14.45 1.96
N ASN A 135 -10.09 13.33 1.97
CA ASN A 135 -10.90 12.87 0.83
C ASN A 135 -12.25 13.59 0.71
N ASP A 136 -12.78 14.17 1.79
CA ASP A 136 -14.06 14.87 1.79
C ASP A 136 -14.03 16.12 0.89
N PRO A 137 -14.85 16.20 -0.18
CA PRO A 137 -14.92 17.36 -1.07
C PRO A 137 -15.28 18.67 -0.36
N ASP A 138 -16.04 18.62 0.73
CA ASP A 138 -16.52 19.81 1.45
C ASP A 138 -15.57 20.26 2.58
N SER A 139 -14.56 19.44 2.90
CA SER A 139 -13.53 19.75 3.88
C SER A 139 -12.52 20.78 3.36
N SER A 140 -12.13 21.74 4.21
CA SER A 140 -11.04 22.70 3.95
C SER A 140 -9.65 22.05 3.97
N CYS A 141 -9.54 20.81 4.47
CA CYS A 141 -8.28 20.08 4.57
C CYS A 141 -8.01 19.30 3.30
N LYS A 142 -7.18 19.87 2.41
CA LYS A 142 -6.91 19.35 1.07
C LYS A 142 -5.45 18.97 0.83
N VAL A 143 -4.62 18.98 1.86
CA VAL A 143 -3.20 18.61 1.76
C VAL A 143 -2.92 17.48 2.74
N MET A 144 -2.15 16.48 2.31
CA MET A 144 -1.73 15.37 3.15
C MET A 144 -0.21 15.38 3.37
N VAL A 145 0.22 15.08 4.59
CA VAL A 145 1.61 14.75 4.92
C VAL A 145 1.62 13.34 5.50
N ALA A 146 2.32 12.42 4.84
CA ALA A 146 2.28 10.98 5.12
C ALA A 146 3.67 10.39 5.38
#